data_AF-A0A4Q3UJU0-F1
#
_entry.id   AF-A0A4Q3UJU0-F1
#
_cell.length_a   1.000
_cell.length_b   1.000
_cell.length_c   1.000
_cell.angle_alpha   90.00
_cell.angle_beta   90.00
_cell.angle_gamma   90.00
#
_symmetry.space_group_name_H-M   'P 1'
#
loop_
_entity.id
_entity.type
_entity.pdbx_description
1 polymer ?
#
loop_
_entity_poly.entity_id
_entity_poly.type
_entity_poly.pdbx_seq_one_letter_code
_entity_poly.pdbx_strand_id
1 'polypeptide(L)'
;MTLPPALAPLAEVVATDAALLRLVVPMSGNALPSTVAFLEGLDLSPVLLALAWIYVDELERAHDICQSMSDPTGSALHAIVHRREGDFSNALYWWHRAGDHPALEGLDPHGLVRA
;
A
#
# COMPACT_ATOMS: atom_id res chain seq x y z
N MET A 1 -4.97 -15.70 -6.77
CA MET A 1 -3.62 -15.18 -6.52
C MET A 1 -3.18 -15.72 -5.17
N THR A 2 -2.09 -16.49 -5.11
CA THR A 2 -1.56 -17.02 -3.85
C THR A 2 -0.53 -16.03 -3.32
N LEU A 3 -0.60 -15.65 -2.04
CA LEU A 3 0.42 -14.81 -1.42
C LEU A 3 1.77 -15.53 -1.45
N PRO A 4 2.90 -14.81 -1.60
CA PRO A 4 4.22 -15.38 -1.37
C PRO A 4 4.26 -16.14 -0.03
N PRO A 5 4.96 -17.29 0.07
CA PRO A 5 4.99 -18.07 1.32
C PRO A 5 5.42 -17.26 2.54
N ALA A 6 6.35 -16.31 2.36
CA ALA A 6 6.81 -15.39 3.40
C ALA A 6 5.69 -14.48 3.96
N LEU A 7 4.63 -14.24 3.18
CA LEU A 7 3.48 -13.43 3.55
C LEU A 7 2.28 -14.25 4.02
N ALA A 8 2.35 -15.59 3.98
CA ALA A 8 1.25 -16.44 4.44
C ALA A 8 0.82 -16.16 5.90
N PRO A 9 1.74 -15.92 6.86
CA PRO A 9 1.34 -15.58 8.23
C PRO A 9 0.60 -14.24 8.33
N LEU A 10 0.79 -13.32 7.39
CA LEU A 10 0.10 -12.04 7.38
C LEU A 10 -1.41 -12.22 7.18
N ALA A 11 -1.82 -13.19 6.37
CA ALA A 11 -3.23 -13.52 6.12
C ALA A 11 -3.90 -14.18 7.33
N GLU A 12 -3.14 -14.79 8.23
CA GLU A 12 -3.65 -15.36 9.48
C GLU A 12 -3.79 -14.30 10.58
N VAL A 13 -2.88 -13.32 10.61
CA VAL A 13 -2.83 -12.27 11.64
C VAL A 13 -3.80 -11.12 11.33
N VAL A 14 -3.91 -10.73 10.06
CA VAL A 14 -4.85 -9.70 9.63
C VAL A 14 -5.85 -10.35 8.70
N ALA A 15 -7.05 -10.58 9.23
CA ALA A 15 -8.15 -11.14 8.46
C ALA A 15 -8.35 -10.29 7.18
N THR A 16 -8.32 -10.95 6.02
CA THR A 16 -8.41 -10.30 4.69
C THR A 16 -9.64 -9.43 4.53
N ASP A 17 -10.71 -9.78 5.24
CA ASP A 17 -11.96 -9.03 5.29
C ASP A 17 -11.90 -7.82 6.22
N ALA A 18 -10.85 -7.60 7.01
CA ALA A 18 -10.66 -6.44 7.89
C ALA A 18 -9.56 -5.49 7.41
N ALA A 19 -8.49 -6.05 6.84
CA ALA A 19 -7.26 -5.36 6.40
C ALA A 19 -7.49 -4.10 5.57
N LEU A 20 -8.51 -4.12 4.69
CA LEU A 20 -8.75 -3.06 3.72
C LEU A 20 -10.19 -2.53 3.73
N LEU A 21 -10.93 -2.74 4.83
CA LEU A 21 -12.34 -2.30 4.91
C LEU A 21 -12.51 -0.78 4.84
N ARG A 22 -11.47 -0.03 5.19
CA ARG A 22 -11.52 1.42 5.29
C ARG A 22 -10.95 2.06 4.03
N LEU A 23 -11.81 2.82 3.35
CA LEU A 23 -11.45 3.62 2.19
C LEU A 23 -10.44 4.73 2.53
N VAL A 24 -10.51 5.25 3.76
CA VAL A 24 -9.57 6.24 4.31
C VAL A 24 -9.26 5.85 5.76
N VAL A 25 -7.99 5.91 6.14
CA VAL A 25 -7.48 5.62 7.48
C VAL A 25 -6.57 6.77 7.95
N PRO A 26 -6.55 7.08 9.26
CA PRO A 26 -5.56 7.99 9.80
C PRO A 26 -4.15 7.45 9.52
N MET A 27 -3.17 8.33 9.28
CA MET A 27 -1.78 7.93 9.03
C MET A 27 -1.15 7.07 10.14
N SER A 28 -1.72 7.09 11.35
CA SER A 28 -1.40 6.19 12.45
C SER A 28 -2.36 5.00 12.50
N GLY A 29 -2.24 4.06 11.55
CA GLY A 29 -2.93 2.78 11.59
C GLY A 29 -2.10 1.76 12.36
N ASN A 30 -2.36 1.62 13.66
CA ASN A 30 -1.54 0.77 14.54
C ASN A 30 -1.82 -0.71 14.29
N ALA A 31 -1.09 -1.32 13.35
CA ALA A 31 -0.99 -2.75 13.31
C ALA A 31 -0.50 -3.25 14.68
N LEU A 32 -0.87 -4.48 15.05
CA LEU A 32 -0.38 -5.05 16.30
C LEU A 32 1.16 -5.06 16.30
N PRO A 33 1.84 -4.77 17.43
CA PRO A 33 3.30 -4.77 17.49
C PRO A 33 3.93 -6.07 16.97
N SER A 34 3.25 -7.21 17.16
CA SER A 34 3.65 -8.50 16.61
C SER A 34 3.62 -8.54 15.08
N THR A 35 2.66 -7.88 14.44
CA THR A 35 2.56 -7.75 12.98
C THR A 35 3.70 -6.89 12.45
N VAL A 36 3.98 -5.77 13.12
CA VAL A 36 5.09 -4.88 12.77
C VAL A 36 6.41 -5.62 12.86
N ALA A 37 6.70 -6.25 14.01
CA ALA A 37 7.93 -7.01 14.22
C ALA A 37 8.07 -8.18 13.23
N PHE A 38 6.97 -8.83 12.86
CA PHE A 38 6.98 -9.88 11.84
C PHE A 38 7.42 -9.32 10.49
N LEU A 39 6.79 -8.25 10.01
CA LEU A 39 7.09 -7.65 8.70
C LEU A 39 8.50 -7.05 8.62
N GLU A 40 8.98 -6.43 9.70
CA GLU A 40 10.36 -5.92 9.81
C GLU A 40 11.41 -7.04 9.74
N GLY A 41 11.05 -8.27 10.10
CA GLY A 41 11.92 -9.44 10.03
C GLY A 41 11.94 -10.17 8.68
N LEU A 42 11.12 -9.75 7.71
CA LEU A 42 11.05 -10.41 6.40
C LEU A 42 12.07 -9.82 5.43
N ASP A 43 12.73 -10.70 4.68
CA ASP A 43 13.55 -10.33 3.53
C ASP A 43 12.67 -10.23 2.26
N LEU A 44 11.98 -9.10 2.12
CA LEU A 44 11.12 -8.81 0.98
C LEU A 44 11.72 -7.72 0.10
N SER A 45 11.45 -7.79 -1.21
CA SER A 45 11.68 -6.65 -2.09
C SER A 45 10.92 -5.41 -1.59
N PRO A 46 11.43 -4.18 -1.83
CA PRO A 46 10.75 -2.95 -1.42
C PRO A 46 9.27 -2.87 -1.81
N VAL A 47 8.93 -3.31 -3.04
CA VAL A 47 7.55 -3.35 -3.54
C VAL A 47 6.64 -4.23 -2.66
N LEU A 48 7.09 -5.45 -2.35
CA LEU A 48 6.31 -6.38 -1.52
C LEU A 48 6.19 -5.90 -0.07
N LEU A 49 7.24 -5.29 0.48
CA LEU A 49 7.21 -4.75 1.84
C LEU A 49 6.26 -3.54 1.94
N ALA A 50 6.31 -2.61 0.97
CA ALA A 50 5.37 -1.50 0.90
C ALA A 50 3.91 -1.98 0.78
N LEU A 51 3.65 -2.97 -0.09
CA LEU A 51 2.32 -3.59 -0.20
C LEU A 51 1.87 -4.24 1.12
N ALA A 52 2.77 -4.90 1.84
CA ALA A 52 2.46 -5.49 3.14
C ALA A 52 2.10 -4.42 4.19
N TRP A 53 2.81 -3.30 4.23
CA TRP A 53 2.48 -2.17 5.10
C TRP A 53 1.15 -1.51 4.73
N ILE A 54 0.88 -1.32 3.43
CA ILE A 54 -0.43 -0.84 2.94
C ILE A 54 -1.53 -1.80 3.37
N TYR A 55 -1.31 -3.11 3.31
CA TYR A 55 -2.30 -4.11 3.68
C TYR A 55 -2.68 -4.05 5.18
N VAL A 56 -1.79 -3.58 6.04
CA VAL A 56 -2.04 -3.50 7.50
C VAL A 56 -2.25 -2.08 8.01
N ASP A 57 -2.50 -1.12 7.13
CA ASP A 57 -2.79 0.29 7.44
C ASP A 57 -1.60 1.08 8.03
N GLU A 58 -0.39 0.54 7.94
CA GLU A 58 0.85 1.19 8.37
C GLU A 58 1.36 2.13 7.26
N LEU A 59 0.58 3.17 6.98
CA LEU A 59 0.76 4.02 5.81
C LEU A 59 2.05 4.84 5.83
N GLU A 60 2.51 5.29 7.00
CA GLU A 60 3.80 5.99 7.14
C GLU A 60 4.98 5.08 6.73
N ARG A 61 4.99 3.83 7.19
CA ARG A 61 6.01 2.84 6.81
C ARG A 61 5.96 2.53 5.31
N ALA A 62 4.76 2.41 4.74
CA ALA A 62 4.60 2.26 3.30
C ALA A 62 5.12 3.48 2.53
N HIS A 63 4.77 4.69 3.00
CA HIS A 63 5.16 5.96 2.40
C HIS A 63 6.68 6.08 2.30
N ASP A 64 7.42 5.79 3.37
CA ASP A 64 8.88 5.87 3.39
C ASP A 64 9.54 4.96 2.34
N ILE A 65 9.00 3.76 2.16
CA ILE A 65 9.49 2.84 1.13
C ILE A 65 9.13 3.36 -0.26
N CYS A 66 7.89 3.81 -0.47
CA CYS A 66 7.45 4.38 -1.75
C CYS A 66 8.31 5.58 -2.17
N GLN A 67 8.62 6.46 -1.21
CA GLN A 67 9.44 7.65 -1.41
C GLN A 67 10.86 7.34 -1.90
N SER A 68 11.38 6.15 -1.60
CA SER A 68 12.70 5.68 -2.06
C SER A 68 12.70 5.10 -3.48
N MET A 69 11.53 4.73 -4.02
CA MET A 69 11.36 4.17 -5.35
C MET A 69 11.01 5.27 -6.36
N SER A 70 11.91 5.50 -7.32
CA SER A 70 11.73 6.55 -8.35
C SER A 70 11.08 6.04 -9.65
N ASP A 71 10.59 4.80 -9.65
CA ASP A 71 9.98 4.15 -10.80
C ASP A 71 8.43 4.21 -10.77
N PRO A 72 7.76 3.85 -11.88
CA PRO A 72 6.30 3.84 -11.96
C PRO A 72 5.59 2.97 -10.91
N THR A 73 6.20 1.88 -10.45
CA THR A 73 5.66 1.02 -9.38
C THR A 73 5.64 1.76 -8.06
N GLY A 74 6.74 2.45 -7.73
CA GLY A 74 6.81 3.30 -6.55
C GLY A 74 5.76 4.39 -6.55
N SER A 75 5.59 5.06 -7.70
CA SER A 75 4.54 6.08 -7.88
C SER A 75 3.13 5.51 -7.71
N ALA A 76 2.87 4.31 -8.24
CA ALA A 76 1.58 3.64 -8.09
C ALA A 76 1.25 3.33 -6.61
N LEU A 77 2.24 2.84 -5.86
CA LEU A 77 2.07 2.55 -4.43
C LEU A 77 1.89 3.83 -3.61
N HIS A 78 2.62 4.91 -3.94
CA HIS A 78 2.49 6.23 -3.31
C HIS A 78 1.08 6.80 -3.50
N ALA A 79 0.50 6.59 -4.68
CA ALA A 79 -0.87 6.99 -4.96
C ALA A 79 -1.90 6.21 -4.13
N ILE A 80 -1.69 4.91 -3.90
CA ILE A 80 -2.53 4.11 -3.00
C ILE A 80 -2.41 4.64 -1.58
N VAL A 81 -1.20 4.90 -1.09
CA VAL A 81 -0.96 5.45 0.25
C VAL A 81 -1.76 6.74 0.45
N HIS A 82 -1.56 7.76 -0.38
CA HIS A 82 -2.28 9.04 -0.22
C HIS A 82 -3.79 8.90 -0.43
N ARG A 83 -4.25 7.98 -1.28
CA ARG A 83 -5.68 7.70 -1.41
C ARG A 83 -6.27 7.15 -0.12
N ARG A 84 -5.52 6.32 0.59
CA ARG A 84 -5.90 5.78 1.89
C ARG A 84 -5.75 6.80 3.02
N GLU A 85 -4.90 7.82 2.88
CA GLU A 85 -4.83 8.93 3.84
C GLU A 85 -5.95 9.96 3.66
N GLY A 86 -6.65 9.91 2.52
CA GLY A 86 -7.63 10.93 2.13
C GLY A 86 -7.02 12.15 1.45
N ASP A 87 -5.73 12.13 1.14
CA ASP A 87 -5.04 13.16 0.34
C ASP A 87 -5.25 12.89 -1.16
N PHE A 88 -6.49 13.10 -1.62
CA PHE A 88 -6.89 12.76 -2.99
C PHE A 88 -6.16 13.53 -4.08
N SER A 89 -5.81 14.80 -3.84
CA SER A 89 -5.06 15.58 -4.81
C SER A 89 -3.65 15.06 -5.01
N ASN A 90 -3.00 14.64 -3.93
CA ASN A 90 -1.65 14.09 -4.00
C ASN A 90 -1.68 12.65 -4.56
N ALA A 91 -2.70 11.86 -4.19
CA ALA A 91 -2.94 10.56 -4.82
C ALA A 91 -3.07 10.69 -6.35
N LEU A 92 -3.79 11.70 -6.84
CA LEU A 92 -3.90 11.95 -8.28
C LEU A 92 -2.56 12.29 -8.93
N TYR A 93 -1.77 13.14 -8.28
CA TYR A 93 -0.42 13.48 -8.74
C TYR A 93 0.46 12.23 -8.91
N TRP A 94 0.46 11.34 -7.93
CA TRP A 94 1.24 10.12 -7.98
C TRP A 94 0.69 9.10 -8.99
N TRP A 95 -0.63 9.04 -9.17
CA TRP A 95 -1.22 8.25 -10.26
C TRP A 95 -0.76 8.74 -11.63
N HIS A 96 -0.68 10.04 -11.85
CA HIS A 96 -0.11 10.58 -13.09
C HIS A 96 1.36 10.19 -13.28
N ARG A 97 2.14 10.10 -12.19
CA ARG A 97 3.54 9.65 -12.25
C ARG A 97 3.69 8.14 -12.50
N ALA A 98 2.72 7.34 -12.08
CA ALA A 98 2.68 5.92 -12.38
C ALA A 98 2.51 5.65 -13.89
N GLY A 99 1.93 6.60 -14.65
CA GLY A 99 1.76 6.49 -16.10
C GLY A 99 1.01 5.22 -16.51
N ASP A 100 1.47 4.57 -17.59
CA ASP A 100 0.87 3.35 -18.15
C ASP A 100 1.36 2.08 -17.42
N HIS A 101 1.47 2.12 -16.09
CA HIS A 101 1.90 0.97 -15.31
C HIS A 101 0.98 -0.24 -15.57
N PRO A 102 1.50 -1.46 -15.84
CA PRO A 102 0.67 -2.62 -16.21
C PRO A 102 -0.45 -2.95 -15.20
N ALA A 103 -0.22 -2.72 -13.90
CA ALA A 103 -1.25 -2.92 -12.87
C ALA A 103 -2.42 -1.92 -12.94
N LEU A 104 -2.30 -0.85 -13.75
CA LEU A 104 -3.35 0.14 -13.98
C LEU A 104 -4.10 -0.09 -15.29
N GLU A 105 -3.77 -1.14 -16.04
CA GLU A 105 -4.48 -1.45 -17.28
C GLU A 105 -5.98 -1.66 -17.00
N GLY A 106 -6.82 -0.85 -17.65
CA GLY A 106 -8.28 -0.88 -17.46
C GLY A 106 -8.79 -0.10 -16.24
N LEU A 107 -7.94 0.58 -15.48
CA LEU A 107 -8.34 1.48 -14.41
C LEU A 107 -8.33 2.94 -14.87
N ASP A 108 -9.30 3.73 -14.40
CA ASP A 108 -9.30 5.20 -14.54
C ASP A 108 -8.75 5.82 -13.25
N PRO A 109 -7.50 6.32 -13.24
CA PRO A 109 -6.92 6.89 -12.04
C PRO A 109 -7.65 8.15 -11.54
N HIS A 110 -8.34 8.89 -12.42
CA HIS A 110 -9.20 10.00 -12.00
C HIS A 110 -10.45 9.51 -11.27
N GLY A 111 -10.99 8.36 -11.67
CA GLY A 111 -12.08 7.68 -10.97
C GLY A 111 -11.66 7.15 -9.59
N LEU A 112 -10.40 6.77 -9.42
CA LEU A 112 -9.87 6.23 -8.16
C LEU A 112 -9.72 7.29 -7.06
N VAL A 113 -9.69 8.57 -7.38
CA VAL A 113 -9.46 9.68 -6.43
C VAL A 113 -10.69 10.56 -6.19
N ARG A 114 -11.87 10.15 -6.68
CA ARG A 114 -13.13 10.84 -6.36
C ARG A 114 -13.63 10.35 -4.98
N ALA A 115 -14.06 11.32 -4.16
CA ALA A 115 -14.65 11.10 -2.84
C ALA A 115 -16.11 10.65 -2.94
#